data_AF-A0A3F2RYM4-F1
#
_entry.id   AF-A0A3F2RYM4-F1
#
_cell.length_a   1.000
_cell.length_b   1.000
_cell.length_c   1.000
_cell.angle_alpha   90.00
_cell.angle_beta   90.00
_cell.angle_gamma   90.00
#
_symmetry.space_group_name_H-M   'P 1'
#
loop_
_entity.id
_entity.type
_entity.pdbx_description
1 polymer ?
#
loop_
_entity_poly.entity_id
_entity_poly.type
_entity_poly.pdbx_seq_one_letter_code
_entity_poly.pdbx_strand_id
1 'polypeptide(L)'
;MSRLVPYRSKASEEVAARIEQTLASTMYLVQTTGPTSYVIQEQNSEKKHRVLIGSMQTCSCGTADICTHILFVMLKVLRVPATTPVVWQKSLIDSEIETLLRGGYRERTRPATKPYERRARCALIVFGSKLHCIQQCVGYV
;
A
#
# COMPACT_ATOMS: atom_id res chain seq x y z
N MET A 1 0.83 4.79 28.99
CA MET A 1 -0.20 4.01 28.26
C MET A 1 0.27 2.57 28.15
N SER A 2 -0.33 1.66 28.91
CA SER A 2 -0.04 0.23 28.88
C SER A 2 -0.82 -0.43 27.74
N ARG A 3 -0.13 -1.19 26.89
CA ARG A 3 -0.79 -2.03 25.87
C ARG A 3 -1.64 -3.08 26.58
N LEU A 4 -2.89 -3.27 26.15
CA LEU A 4 -3.80 -4.26 26.75
C LEU A 4 -3.39 -5.71 26.42
N VAL A 5 -2.68 -5.90 25.31
CA VAL A 5 -2.14 -7.19 24.86
C VAL A 5 -0.65 -7.01 24.56
N PRO A 6 0.23 -7.97 24.91
CA PRO A 6 1.64 -7.91 24.56
C PRO A 6 1.84 -7.76 23.05
N TYR A 7 2.83 -6.97 22.67
CA TYR A 7 3.18 -6.73 21.28
C TYR A 7 3.71 -8.00 20.63
N ARG A 8 3.09 -8.43 19.51
CA ARG A 8 3.55 -9.59 18.76
C ARG A 8 4.48 -9.16 17.63
N SER A 9 5.78 -9.31 17.84
CA SER A 9 6.80 -9.00 16.83
C SER A 9 6.85 -9.99 15.66
N LYS A 10 6.34 -11.21 15.84
CA LYS A 10 6.31 -12.25 14.79
C LYS A 10 4.86 -12.55 14.40
N ALA A 11 4.57 -12.48 13.09
CA ALA A 11 3.32 -13.02 12.55
C ALA A 11 3.34 -14.55 12.70
N SER A 12 2.22 -15.12 13.16
CA SER A 12 2.03 -16.58 13.07
C SER A 12 1.89 -16.97 11.60
N GLU A 13 2.30 -18.17 11.22
CA GLU A 13 2.11 -18.69 9.86
C GLU A 13 0.63 -18.64 9.45
N GLU A 14 -0.28 -18.89 10.40
CA GLU A 14 -1.73 -18.74 10.17
C GLU A 14 -2.14 -17.33 9.75
N VAL A 15 -1.49 -16.31 10.29
CA VAL A 15 -1.79 -14.91 9.95
C VAL A 15 -1.27 -14.59 8.56
N ALA A 16 -0.08 -15.09 8.20
CA ALA A 16 0.48 -14.93 6.86
C ALA A 16 -0.44 -15.58 5.81
N ALA A 17 -0.91 -16.82 6.07
CA ALA A 17 -1.88 -17.48 5.21
C ALA A 17 -3.19 -16.67 5.07
N ARG A 18 -3.71 -16.12 6.18
CA ARG A 18 -4.90 -15.25 6.15
C ARG A 18 -4.68 -13.95 5.37
N ILE A 19 -3.47 -13.38 5.42
CA ILE A 19 -3.12 -12.21 4.62
C ILE A 19 -3.20 -12.55 3.14
N GLU A 20 -2.58 -13.65 2.72
CA GLU A 20 -2.62 -14.10 1.33
C GLU A 20 -4.05 -14.40 0.87
N GLN A 21 -4.84 -15.08 1.71
CA GLN A 21 -6.27 -15.30 1.47
C GLN A 21 -7.04 -13.97 1.31
N THR A 22 -6.74 -12.97 2.14
CA THR A 22 -7.37 -11.65 2.08
C THR A 22 -6.96 -10.87 0.83
N LEU A 23 -5.75 -11.08 0.33
CA LEU A 23 -5.27 -10.47 -0.91
C LEU A 23 -5.90 -11.13 -2.15
N ALA A 24 -6.09 -12.45 -2.10
CA ALA A 24 -6.74 -13.23 -3.14
C ALA A 24 -8.27 -13.01 -3.19
N SER A 25 -8.92 -12.92 -2.03
CA SER A 25 -10.35 -12.67 -1.93
C SER A 25 -10.69 -11.19 -2.14
N THR A 26 -11.71 -10.93 -2.95
CA THR A 26 -12.25 -9.58 -3.12
C THR A 26 -13.41 -9.35 -2.16
N MET A 27 -13.23 -8.41 -1.22
CA MET A 27 -14.28 -7.90 -0.35
C MET A 27 -14.51 -6.42 -0.66
N TYR A 28 -15.66 -5.88 -0.27
CA TYR A 28 -16.04 -4.50 -0.52
C TYR A 28 -16.33 -3.76 0.78
N LEU A 29 -15.86 -2.52 0.88
CA LEU A 29 -16.26 -1.62 1.96
C LEU A 29 -17.62 -1.02 1.60
N VAL A 30 -18.64 -1.31 2.40
CA VAL A 30 -20.00 -0.82 2.20
C VAL A 30 -20.16 0.59 2.75
N GLN A 31 -19.75 0.79 4.02
CA GLN A 31 -19.93 2.06 4.71
C GLN A 31 -18.92 2.21 5.85
N THR A 32 -18.51 3.44 6.12
CA THR A 32 -17.76 3.82 7.33
C THR A 32 -18.71 4.52 8.29
N THR A 33 -19.00 3.89 9.45
CA THR A 33 -19.85 4.50 10.50
C THR A 33 -19.07 5.52 11.33
N GLY A 34 -17.73 5.51 11.28
CA GLY A 34 -16.89 6.48 11.97
C GLY A 34 -15.42 6.33 11.54
N PRO A 35 -14.49 7.06 12.17
CA PRO A 35 -13.05 6.97 11.85
C PRO A 35 -12.49 5.56 12.13
N THR A 36 -13.07 4.87 13.11
CA THR A 36 -12.62 3.56 13.59
C THR A 36 -13.61 2.44 13.27
N SER A 37 -14.74 2.71 12.62
CA SER A 37 -15.81 1.74 12.42
C SER A 37 -16.13 1.54 10.94
N TYR A 38 -15.94 0.31 10.46
CA TYR A 38 -16.04 -0.08 9.06
C TYR A 38 -17.05 -1.20 8.87
N VAL A 39 -17.87 -1.12 7.83
CA VAL A 39 -18.81 -2.16 7.43
C VAL A 39 -18.37 -2.72 6.10
N ILE A 40 -18.05 -4.00 6.07
CA ILE A 40 -17.57 -4.71 4.90
C ILE A 40 -18.57 -5.78 4.46
N GLN A 41 -18.51 -6.13 3.18
CA GLN A 41 -19.32 -7.17 2.56
C GLN A 41 -18.41 -8.05 1.72
N GLU A 42 -18.52 -9.37 1.91
CA GLU A 42 -17.74 -10.34 1.17
C GLU A 42 -18.39 -10.63 -0.19
N GLN A 43 -17.60 -11.01 -1.20
CA GLN A 43 -18.18 -11.45 -2.48
C GLN A 43 -18.90 -12.79 -2.36
N ASN A 44 -18.46 -13.67 -1.46
CA ASN A 44 -19.02 -15.00 -1.25
C ASN A 44 -20.33 -14.97 -0.44
N SER A 45 -20.59 -13.89 0.32
CA SER A 45 -21.74 -13.76 1.21
C SER A 45 -22.30 -12.35 1.21
N GLU A 46 -23.61 -12.23 1.00
CA GLU A 46 -24.37 -10.97 1.10
C GLU A 46 -24.49 -10.42 2.54
N LYS A 47 -23.95 -11.15 3.52
CA LYS A 47 -23.90 -10.73 4.92
C LYS A 47 -22.90 -9.60 5.12
N LYS A 48 -23.33 -8.58 5.86
CA LYS A 48 -22.49 -7.42 6.23
C LYS A 48 -21.78 -7.70 7.55
N HIS A 49 -20.45 -7.55 7.57
CA HIS A 49 -19.63 -7.67 8.76
C HIS A 49 -19.19 -6.29 9.24
N ARG A 50 -19.37 -6.00 10.54
CA ARG A 50 -18.91 -4.77 11.16
C ARG A 50 -17.55 -5.02 11.81
N VAL A 51 -16.59 -4.16 11.51
CA VAL A 51 -15.22 -4.19 12.02
C VAL A 51 -14.97 -2.88 12.76
N LEU A 52 -14.52 -3.00 14.01
CA LEU A 52 -14.18 -1.88 14.87
C LEU A 52 -12.68 -1.91 15.16
N ILE A 53 -12.01 -0.81 14.82
CA ILE A 53 -10.57 -0.60 14.98
C ILE A 53 -10.34 0.33 16.18
N GLY A 54 -10.03 -0.23 17.33
CA GLY A 54 -9.76 0.53 18.55
C GLY A 54 -8.57 -0.01 19.32
N SER A 55 -8.55 0.25 20.63
CA SER A 55 -7.61 -0.37 21.56
C SER A 55 -7.69 -1.91 21.53
N MET A 56 -8.87 -2.45 21.20
CA MET A 56 -9.12 -3.85 20.86
C MET A 56 -9.82 -3.95 19.51
N GLN A 57 -9.24 -4.74 18.60
CA GLN A 57 -9.83 -5.00 17.29
C GLN A 57 -11.00 -5.98 17.45
N THR A 58 -12.20 -5.57 17.02
CA THR A 58 -13.43 -6.38 17.16
C THR A 58 -14.12 -6.58 15.82
N CYS A 59 -14.55 -7.79 15.52
CA CYS A 59 -15.27 -8.15 14.29
C CYS A 59 -16.58 -8.86 14.62
N SER A 60 -17.66 -8.57 13.88
CA SER A 60 -18.93 -9.30 13.97
C SER A 60 -18.86 -10.78 13.58
N CYS A 61 -17.73 -11.24 13.05
CA CYS A 61 -17.48 -12.64 12.73
C CYS A 61 -17.26 -13.54 13.97
N GLY A 62 -17.13 -12.96 15.17
CA GLY A 62 -17.04 -13.72 16.42
C GLY A 62 -15.69 -14.42 16.67
N THR A 63 -14.69 -14.19 15.82
CA THR A 63 -13.35 -14.73 16.01
C THR A 63 -12.63 -13.98 17.13
N ALA A 64 -12.06 -14.72 18.08
CA ALA A 64 -11.25 -14.15 19.14
C ALA A 64 -9.94 -13.55 18.60
N ASP A 65 -9.44 -14.00 17.45
CA ASP A 65 -8.18 -13.56 16.83
C ASP A 65 -8.39 -12.64 15.61
N ILE A 66 -7.27 -12.24 14.99
CA ILE A 66 -7.27 -11.46 13.75
C ILE A 66 -7.86 -12.28 12.60
N CYS A 67 -8.99 -11.81 12.06
CA CYS A 67 -9.68 -12.39 10.93
C CYS A 67 -9.34 -11.70 9.60
N THR A 68 -9.69 -12.34 8.50
CA THR A 68 -9.55 -11.80 7.13
C THR A 68 -10.25 -10.46 6.95
N HIS A 69 -11.37 -10.24 7.65
CA HIS A 69 -12.11 -8.96 7.68
C HIS A 69 -11.29 -7.79 8.25
N ILE A 70 -10.59 -7.99 9.37
CA ILE A 70 -9.73 -6.95 9.96
C ILE A 70 -8.52 -6.69 9.05
N LEU A 71 -7.91 -7.76 8.54
CA LEU A 71 -6.80 -7.69 7.59
C LEU A 71 -7.21 -6.91 6.33
N PHE A 72 -8.43 -7.10 5.83
CA PHE A 72 -8.93 -6.41 4.65
C PHE A 72 -8.96 -4.89 4.87
N VAL A 73 -9.46 -4.44 6.02
CA VAL A 73 -9.49 -3.00 6.33
C VAL A 73 -8.08 -2.43 6.44
N MET A 74 -7.16 -3.14 7.11
CA MET A 74 -5.77 -2.69 7.24
C MET A 74 -5.04 -2.62 5.89
N LEU A 75 -5.15 -3.66 5.06
CA LEU A 75 -4.40 -3.80 3.81
C LEU A 75 -5.02 -3.03 2.63
N LYS A 76 -6.34 -3.09 2.46
CA LYS A 76 -7.01 -2.52 1.28
C LYS A 76 -7.55 -1.11 1.53
N VAL A 77 -8.13 -0.86 2.69
CA VAL A 77 -8.72 0.46 3.03
C VAL A 77 -7.65 1.43 3.49
N LEU A 78 -6.86 1.05 4.50
CA LEU A 78 -5.79 1.89 5.04
C LEU A 78 -4.49 1.84 4.23
N ARG A 79 -4.37 0.87 3.30
CA ARG A 79 -3.19 0.65 2.44
C ARG A 79 -1.89 0.49 3.22
N VAL A 80 -1.95 -0.22 4.33
CA VAL A 80 -0.79 -0.58 5.14
C VAL A 80 -0.08 -1.78 4.50
N PRO A 81 1.25 -1.80 4.40
CA PRO A 81 1.97 -2.96 3.90
C PRO A 81 1.88 -4.13 4.88
N ALA A 82 1.70 -5.34 4.33
CA ALA A 82 1.61 -6.60 5.08
C ALA A 82 2.89 -6.97 5.85
N THR A 83 3.99 -6.27 5.61
CA THR A 83 5.28 -6.45 6.30
C THR A 83 5.30 -5.83 7.70
N THR A 84 4.33 -4.97 8.00
CA THR A 84 4.33 -4.21 9.26
C THR A 84 3.54 -4.92 10.36
N PRO A 85 4.10 -4.98 11.58
CA PRO A 85 3.49 -5.69 12.70
C PRO A 85 2.17 -5.11 13.21
N VAL A 86 1.84 -3.88 12.80
CA VAL A 86 0.55 -3.26 13.09
C VAL A 86 -0.62 -3.99 12.45
N VAL A 87 -0.40 -4.74 11.36
CA VAL A 87 -1.46 -5.42 10.60
C VAL A 87 -2.01 -6.63 11.36
N TRP A 88 -1.16 -7.35 12.10
CA TRP A 88 -1.54 -8.55 12.84
C TRP A 88 -1.66 -8.35 14.35
N GLN A 89 -1.61 -7.10 14.78
CA GLN A 89 -1.67 -6.77 16.19
C GLN A 89 -3.12 -6.64 16.66
N LYS A 90 -3.46 -7.35 17.75
CA LYS A 90 -4.81 -7.37 18.32
C LYS A 90 -5.15 -6.13 19.15
N SER A 91 -4.13 -5.50 19.74
CA SER A 91 -4.25 -4.26 20.50
C SER A 91 -3.26 -3.22 20.01
N LEU A 92 -3.81 -2.11 19.52
CA LEU A 92 -3.04 -0.93 19.08
C LEU A 92 -3.18 0.16 20.13
N ILE A 93 -2.12 0.96 20.31
CA ILE A 93 -2.20 2.16 21.14
C ILE A 93 -2.90 3.30 20.38
N ASP A 94 -3.52 4.23 21.09
CA ASP A 94 -4.24 5.36 20.48
C ASP A 94 -3.38 6.16 19.50
N SER A 95 -2.09 6.33 19.80
CA SER A 95 -1.13 6.99 18.90
C SER A 95 -0.86 6.22 17.61
N GLU A 96 -0.84 4.87 17.65
CA GLU A 96 -0.73 4.02 16.45
C GLU A 96 -1.99 4.15 15.62
N ILE A 97 -3.17 4.13 16.25
CA ILE A 97 -4.48 4.30 15.59
C ILE A 97 -4.54 5.66 14.90
N GLU A 98 -4.18 6.73 15.60
CA GLU A 98 -4.19 8.08 15.05
C GLU A 98 -3.21 8.21 13.86
N THR A 99 -2.06 7.57 13.94
CA THR A 99 -1.08 7.51 12.85
C THR A 99 -1.61 6.71 11.65
N LEU A 100 -2.32 5.61 11.89
CA LEU A 100 -2.99 4.82 10.84
C LEU A 100 -4.08 5.64 10.14
N LEU A 101 -4.92 6.35 10.90
CA LEU A 101 -5.98 7.19 10.36
C LEU A 101 -5.43 8.36 9.54
N ARG A 102 -4.30 8.93 9.96
CA ARG A 102 -3.55 9.93 9.18
C ARG A 102 -2.86 9.36 7.94
N GLY A 103 -2.82 8.04 7.77
CA GLY A 103 -2.14 7.38 6.66
C GLY A 103 -0.62 7.37 6.79
N GLY A 104 -0.07 7.44 7.99
CA GLY A 104 1.38 7.45 8.24
C GLY A 104 2.10 6.18 7.77
N TYR A 105 1.38 5.06 7.66
CA TYR A 105 1.89 3.77 7.19
C TYR A 105 1.61 3.50 5.70
N ARG A 106 0.96 4.43 4.99
CA ARG A 106 0.77 4.29 3.55
C ARG A 106 2.15 4.26 2.94
N GLU A 107 2.45 3.21 2.17
CA GLU A 107 3.70 3.15 1.43
C GLU A 107 3.75 4.38 0.54
N ARG A 108 4.61 5.33 0.92
CA ARG A 108 4.80 6.57 0.19
C ARG A 108 5.49 6.12 -1.08
N THR A 109 4.71 5.77 -2.09
CA THR A 109 5.21 5.60 -3.46
C THR A 109 5.83 6.94 -3.77
N ARG A 110 7.13 7.09 -3.52
CA ARG A 110 7.89 8.20 -4.06
C ARG A 110 7.62 8.06 -5.56
N PRO A 111 6.92 9.01 -6.21
CA PRO A 111 6.91 8.98 -7.65
C PRO A 111 8.39 8.99 -8.02
N ALA A 112 8.86 7.93 -8.66
CA ALA A 112 10.20 7.93 -9.23
C ALA A 112 10.23 9.19 -10.10
N THR A 113 10.96 10.21 -9.65
CA THR A 113 11.25 11.39 -10.46
C THR A 113 11.89 10.82 -11.70
N LYS A 114 11.11 10.73 -12.79
CA LYS A 114 11.66 10.36 -14.08
C LYS A 114 12.83 11.32 -14.29
N PRO A 115 14.08 10.85 -14.43
CA PRO A 115 15.14 11.74 -14.85
C PRO A 115 14.65 12.32 -16.16
N TYR A 116 14.45 13.63 -16.19
CA TYR A 116 14.04 14.27 -17.43
C TYR A 116 15.17 14.00 -18.42
N GLU A 117 14.90 13.18 -19.42
CA GLU A 117 15.86 12.92 -20.49
C GLU A 117 15.96 14.22 -21.29
N ARG A 118 17.09 14.92 -21.16
CA ARG A 118 17.45 15.99 -22.09
C ARG A 118 17.57 15.37 -23.47
N ARG A 119 16.49 15.42 -24.24
CA ARG A 119 16.51 15.19 -25.68
C ARG A 119 17.35 16.31 -26.31
N ALA A 120 18.66 16.08 -26.39
CA ALA A 120 19.53 16.87 -27.26
C ALA A 120 18.93 16.77 -28.68
N ARG A 121 18.50 17.92 -29.21
CA ARG A 121 18.04 18.02 -30.59
C ARG A 121 19.24 17.75 -31.48
N CYS A 122 19.30 16.58 -32.11
CA CYS A 122 20.03 16.44 -33.36
C CYS A 122 19.32 17.35 -34.37
N ALA A 123 19.96 18.47 -34.72
CA ALA A 123 19.60 19.21 -35.91
C ALA A 123 20.00 18.34 -37.11
N LEU A 124 19.02 17.65 -37.69
CA LEU A 124 19.11 17.17 -39.07
C LEU A 124 19.07 18.41 -39.96
N ILE A 125 20.26 18.87 -40.38
CA ILE A 125 20.35 19.82 -41.48
C ILE A 125 20.12 19.01 -42.75
N VAL A 126 19.06 19.35 -43.46
CA VAL A 126 18.72 18.78 -44.77
C VAL A 126 19.85 19.13 -45.74
N PHE A 127 20.69 18.15 -46.11
CA PHE A 127 21.64 18.31 -47.20
C PHE A 127 20.96 17.99 -48.53
N GLY A 128 20.42 19.03 -49.16
CA GLY A 128 20.08 19.03 -50.57
C GLY A 128 21.28 19.43 -51.42
N SER A 129 21.72 18.50 -52.27
CA SER A 129 22.27 18.79 -53.61
C SER A 129 23.73 19.24 -53.73
N LYS A 130 24.68 18.34 -53.45
CA LYS A 130 25.81 17.95 -54.33
C LYS A 130 26.84 17.15 -53.54
N LEU A 131 27.17 15.95 -54.04
CA LEU A 131 28.37 15.23 -53.64
C LEU A 131 29.59 16.08 -54.02
N HIS A 132 30.34 16.54 -53.02
CA HIS A 132 31.78 16.71 -53.18
C HIS A 132 32.49 16.49 -51.85
N CYS A 133 33.30 15.44 -51.82
CA CYS A 133 34.28 15.15 -50.78
C CYS A 133 35.40 16.19 -50.90
N ILE A 134 35.57 17.05 -49.90
CA ILE A 134 36.78 17.85 -49.74
C ILE A 134 37.33 17.57 -48.34
N GLN A 135 38.11 16.49 -48.30
CA GLN A 135 39.08 16.19 -47.27
C GLN A 135 40.16 17.28 -47.31
N GLN A 136 40.01 18.35 -46.55
CA GLN A 136 41.15 19.23 -46.23
C GLN A 136 40.87 20.09 -45.00
N CYS A 137 41.16 19.52 -43.82
CA CYS A 137 41.59 20.31 -42.69
C CYS A 137 43.06 20.01 -42.46
N VAL A 138 43.88 20.92 -42.99
CA VAL A 138 45.30 21.07 -42.72
C VAL A 138 45.49 21.47 -41.26
N GLY A 139 46.37 20.73 -40.56
CA GLY A 139 47.35 21.25 -39.61
C GLY A 139 46.88 21.78 -38.25
N TYR A 140 47.32 21.13 -37.18
CA TYR A 140 47.96 21.80 -36.04
C TYR A 140 48.84 20.79 -35.26
N VAL A 141 50.15 21.05 -35.32
CA VAL A 141 51.33 20.50 -34.60
C VAL A 141 51.70 19.05 -34.85
#